data_AF-A0A9W6KG37-F1
#
_entry.id   AF-A0A9W6KG37-F1
#
_cell.length_a   1.000
_cell.length_b   1.000
_cell.length_c   1.000
_cell.angle_alpha   90.00
_cell.angle_beta   90.00
_cell.angle_gamma   90.00
#
_symmetry.space_group_name_H-M   'P 1'
#
loop_
_entity.id
_entity.type
_entity.pdbx_description
1 polymer ?
#
loop_
_entity_poly.entity_id
_entity_poly.type
_entity_poly.pdbx_seq_one_letter_code
_entity_poly.pdbx_strand_id
1 'polypeptide(L)'
;MQPTETPPNRTLAGYLRDLRRHQWPERPQPVTQKQLAEALGGAKPLSVSVISSWERDTDPVTPPEARLAGYARFFATRRSIEHRPARLLDEDELTDEEKAAEEVLHAELGRLRDQLESGGAPAGYTSPQDVLAQGGEIRLNARDTIGGGTWYFGPDPTRIVIVCARLPEDLRAPYAHKSDPDYVRAYTYADADSVIEIFGHLRAVNPIADVRIRTHDKLTADDYHSHLILLGGVDFNPVSREMALRLDLPVRQHPRTDKDYGGYFEVDGHEYKPVIDEESSGRTLLEDVAYFYRGPSPINVKRTVTLCNGMFGRGTYGAVRALTDRGFRNRNEEYLQKRFGPAESFGILFRVTVMAGETVTPDWTVARNRFLEWPDAG
;
A
#
# COMPACT_ATOMS: atom_id res chain seq x y z
N MET A 1 -19.49 41.28 10.72
CA MET A 1 -19.41 39.86 11.12
C MET A 1 -18.49 39.78 12.33
N GLN A 2 -18.97 39.38 13.51
CA GLN A 2 -18.07 39.12 14.63
C GLN A 2 -17.31 37.81 14.34
N PRO A 3 -16.00 37.75 14.59
CA PRO A 3 -15.24 36.52 14.40
C PRO A 3 -15.74 35.51 15.43
N THR A 4 -16.41 34.47 14.96
CA THR A 4 -16.73 33.29 15.76
C THR A 4 -15.39 32.72 16.21
N GLU A 5 -15.08 32.80 17.52
CA GLU A 5 -13.88 32.17 18.08
C GLU A 5 -13.84 30.70 17.66
N THR A 6 -12.87 30.35 16.82
CA THR A 6 -12.71 28.98 16.33
C THR A 6 -12.38 28.10 17.54
N PRO A 7 -13.20 27.09 17.91
CA PRO A 7 -12.86 26.19 19.00
C PRO A 7 -11.54 25.47 18.65
N PRO A 8 -10.65 25.26 19.63
CA PRO A 8 -9.24 24.93 19.40
C PRO A 8 -8.95 23.52 18.83
N ASN A 9 -9.93 22.84 18.24
CA ASN A 9 -9.77 21.47 17.73
C ASN A 9 -10.71 21.13 16.56
N ARG A 10 -10.92 22.08 15.64
CA ARG A 10 -11.84 21.91 14.51
C ARG A 10 -11.13 21.29 13.31
N THR A 11 -11.62 20.16 12.81
CA THR A 11 -11.09 19.52 11.59
C THR A 11 -11.47 20.31 10.33
N LEU A 12 -10.65 20.26 9.28
CA LEU A 12 -10.98 20.87 7.98
C LEU A 12 -12.32 20.34 7.45
N ALA A 13 -12.53 19.01 7.48
CA ALA A 13 -13.78 18.39 7.05
C ALA A 13 -15.00 18.89 7.84
N GLY A 14 -14.86 19.03 9.16
CA GLY A 14 -15.88 19.60 10.02
C GLY A 14 -16.16 21.07 9.74
N TYR A 15 -15.13 21.86 9.41
CA TYR A 15 -15.26 23.27 9.06
C TYR A 15 -15.95 23.48 7.70
N LEU A 16 -15.56 22.73 6.66
CA LEU A 16 -16.21 22.78 5.34
C LEU A 16 -17.71 22.42 5.44
N ARG A 17 -18.03 21.39 6.23
CA ARG A 17 -19.42 20.99 6.49
C ARG A 17 -20.20 22.07 7.24
N ASP A 18 -19.54 22.82 8.11
CA ASP A 18 -20.16 23.89 8.89
C ASP A 18 -20.46 25.13 8.05
N LEU A 19 -19.52 25.56 7.20
CA LEU A 19 -19.75 26.63 6.22
C LEU A 19 -21.02 26.34 5.42
N ARG A 20 -21.15 25.10 4.94
CA ARG A 20 -22.32 24.66 4.18
C ARG A 20 -23.62 24.71 4.97
N ARG A 21 -23.59 24.42 6.26
CA ARG A 21 -24.79 24.28 7.10
C ARG A 21 -25.19 25.55 7.83
N HIS A 22 -24.24 26.41 8.18
CA HIS A 22 -24.44 27.45 9.18
C HIS A 22 -23.86 28.81 8.81
N GLN A 23 -23.19 28.98 7.66
CA GLN A 23 -22.66 30.30 7.23
C GLN A 23 -23.76 31.36 7.09
N TRP A 24 -24.96 30.94 6.70
CA TRP A 24 -26.12 31.79 6.42
C TRP A 24 -27.35 31.29 7.20
N PRO A 25 -27.40 31.51 8.52
CA PRO A 25 -28.45 30.95 9.40
C PRO A 25 -29.86 31.47 9.09
N GLU A 26 -29.97 32.64 8.48
CA GLU A 26 -31.22 33.23 7.99
C GLU A 26 -31.84 32.50 6.78
N ARG A 27 -31.10 31.61 6.12
CA ARG A 27 -31.61 30.85 4.99
C ARG A 27 -32.46 29.67 5.48
N PRO A 28 -33.66 29.42 4.91
CA PRO A 28 -34.53 28.32 5.33
C PRO A 28 -33.95 26.93 5.03
N GLN A 29 -32.98 26.82 4.12
CA GLN A 29 -32.31 25.57 3.78
C GLN A 29 -30.80 25.77 3.73
N PRO A 30 -30.00 24.85 4.30
CA PRO A 30 -28.55 24.80 4.09
C PRO A 30 -28.14 24.74 2.63
N VAL A 31 -26.90 25.14 2.33
CA VAL A 31 -26.32 24.87 1.01
C VAL A 31 -26.24 23.36 0.81
N THR A 32 -26.64 22.88 -0.36
CA THR A 32 -26.57 21.44 -0.67
C THR A 32 -25.21 21.10 -1.28
N GLN A 33 -24.76 19.85 -1.09
CA GLN A 33 -23.53 19.38 -1.75
C GLN A 33 -23.64 19.41 -3.28
N LYS A 34 -24.85 19.28 -3.82
CA LYS A 34 -25.13 19.46 -5.26
C LYS A 34 -24.85 20.89 -5.73
N GLN A 35 -25.27 21.90 -4.97
CA GLN A 35 -24.97 23.31 -5.30
C GLN A 35 -23.47 23.61 -5.26
N LEU A 36 -22.73 23.05 -4.29
CA LEU A 36 -21.28 23.16 -4.27
C LEU A 36 -20.62 22.44 -5.45
N ALA A 37 -21.09 21.24 -5.79
CA ALA A 37 -20.61 20.49 -6.93
C ALA A 37 -20.82 21.25 -8.27
N GLU A 38 -21.97 21.91 -8.42
CA GLU A 38 -22.28 22.79 -9.57
C GLU A 38 -21.32 23.97 -9.63
N ALA A 39 -21.15 24.70 -8.53
CA ALA A 39 -20.33 25.91 -8.50
C ALA A 39 -18.83 25.64 -8.65
N LEU A 40 -18.33 24.59 -8.00
CA LEU A 40 -16.91 24.25 -8.00
C LEU A 40 -16.49 23.48 -9.27
N GLY A 41 -17.42 22.95 -10.07
CA GLY A 41 -17.09 22.16 -11.26
C GLY A 41 -16.63 22.97 -12.47
N GLY A 42 -16.89 24.29 -12.50
CA GLY A 42 -16.68 25.09 -13.71
C GLY A 42 -17.59 24.61 -14.84
N ALA A 43 -17.02 24.26 -16.01
CA ALA A 43 -17.79 23.82 -17.18
C ALA A 43 -18.52 22.46 -16.99
N LYS A 44 -18.08 21.63 -16.03
CA LYS A 44 -18.74 20.35 -15.70
C LYS A 44 -18.84 20.21 -14.18
N PRO A 45 -20.05 20.06 -13.60
CA PRO A 45 -20.22 19.86 -12.16
C PRO A 45 -19.35 18.72 -11.62
N LEU A 46 -18.81 18.88 -10.42
CA LEU A 46 -18.19 17.79 -9.68
C LEU A 46 -19.25 16.76 -9.28
N SER A 47 -18.83 15.56 -8.87
CA SER A 47 -19.77 14.63 -8.25
C SER A 47 -20.06 15.04 -6.81
N VAL A 48 -21.29 14.77 -6.35
CA VAL A 48 -21.67 14.94 -4.94
C VAL A 48 -20.80 14.06 -4.02
N SER A 49 -20.33 12.90 -4.52
CA SER A 49 -19.40 12.03 -3.78
C SER A 49 -18.06 12.70 -3.50
N VAL A 50 -17.53 13.53 -4.41
CA VAL A 50 -16.28 14.30 -4.18
C VAL A 50 -16.48 15.30 -3.07
N ILE A 51 -17.56 16.09 -3.10
CA ILE A 51 -17.91 17.04 -2.02
C ILE A 51 -18.09 16.29 -0.69
N SER A 52 -18.79 15.15 -0.71
CA SER A 52 -18.98 14.33 0.49
C SER A 52 -17.68 13.76 1.03
N SER A 53 -16.67 13.52 0.20
CA SER A 53 -15.37 12.99 0.64
C SER A 53 -14.57 14.04 1.41
N TRP A 54 -14.63 15.30 0.97
CA TRP A 54 -13.99 16.44 1.63
C TRP A 54 -14.65 16.83 2.94
N GLU A 55 -15.96 16.66 3.04
CA GLU A 55 -16.74 16.98 4.25
C GLU A 55 -16.84 15.79 5.22
N ARG A 56 -16.08 14.70 5.07
CA ARG A 56 -16.18 13.50 5.93
C ARG A 56 -15.08 13.49 6.99
N ASP A 57 -15.44 13.21 8.25
CA ASP A 57 -14.46 13.16 9.35
C ASP A 57 -13.72 11.80 9.43
N THR A 58 -14.35 10.72 8.95
CA THR A 58 -13.73 9.40 8.86
C THR A 58 -12.97 9.25 7.54
N ASP A 59 -11.65 9.04 7.61
CA ASP A 59 -10.75 9.01 6.43
C ASP A 59 -10.82 10.31 5.61
N PRO A 60 -10.40 11.46 6.19
CA PRO A 60 -10.58 12.77 5.58
C PRO A 60 -9.71 12.93 4.33
N VAL A 61 -10.34 13.32 3.22
CA VAL A 61 -9.65 13.61 1.95
C VAL A 61 -9.34 15.11 1.87
N THR A 62 -8.07 15.46 1.77
CA THR A 62 -7.64 16.87 1.60
C THR A 62 -8.09 17.39 0.22
N PRO A 63 -8.92 18.44 0.15
CA PRO A 63 -9.28 19.06 -1.11
C PRO A 63 -8.04 19.78 -1.72
N PRO A 64 -7.86 19.77 -3.05
CA PRO A 64 -6.81 20.56 -3.69
C PRO A 64 -6.93 22.06 -3.35
N GLU A 65 -5.82 22.79 -3.34
CA GLU A 65 -5.77 24.24 -3.04
C GLU A 65 -6.77 25.06 -3.84
N ALA A 66 -6.81 24.85 -5.16
CA ALA A 66 -7.76 25.52 -6.05
C ALA A 66 -9.24 25.26 -5.67
N ARG A 67 -9.53 24.14 -5.00
CA ARG A 67 -10.88 23.82 -4.50
C ARG A 67 -11.17 24.52 -3.18
N LEU A 68 -10.18 24.70 -2.30
CA LEU A 68 -10.33 25.49 -1.08
C LEU A 68 -10.49 26.99 -1.39
N ALA A 69 -9.74 27.52 -2.36
CA ALA A 69 -9.96 28.86 -2.88
C ALA A 69 -11.39 29.02 -3.42
N GLY A 70 -11.87 28.03 -4.18
CA GLY A 70 -13.28 27.98 -4.60
C GLY A 70 -14.27 27.95 -3.43
N TYR A 71 -14.01 27.19 -2.36
CA TYR A 71 -14.84 27.20 -1.15
C TYR A 71 -14.86 28.57 -0.47
N ALA A 72 -13.69 29.20 -0.31
CA ALA A 72 -13.58 30.53 0.27
C ALA A 72 -14.40 31.54 -0.53
N ARG A 73 -14.21 31.57 -1.85
CA ARG A 73 -14.94 32.47 -2.76
C ARG A 73 -16.45 32.22 -2.74
N PHE A 74 -16.87 30.97 -2.77
CA PHE A 74 -18.28 30.60 -2.74
C PHE A 74 -18.98 31.04 -1.44
N PHE A 75 -18.31 30.93 -0.29
CA PHE A 75 -18.89 31.28 1.01
C PHE A 75 -18.64 32.73 1.44
N ALA A 76 -17.81 33.46 0.70
CA ALA A 76 -17.61 34.90 0.88
C ALA A 76 -18.84 35.73 0.50
N THR A 77 -19.72 35.20 -0.37
CA THR A 77 -20.90 35.94 -0.87
C THR A 77 -22.12 35.05 -1.05
N ARG A 78 -23.30 35.58 -0.72
CA ARG A 78 -24.59 34.91 -0.99
C ARG A 78 -24.91 34.84 -2.48
N ARG A 79 -24.35 35.74 -3.27
CA ARG A 79 -24.61 35.85 -4.72
C ARG A 79 -24.25 34.58 -5.49
N SER A 80 -23.33 33.75 -4.95
CA SER A 80 -22.98 32.44 -5.50
C SER A 80 -24.13 31.41 -5.52
N ILE A 81 -25.18 31.61 -4.70
CA ILE A 81 -26.35 30.72 -4.62
C ILE A 81 -27.67 31.37 -5.05
N GLU A 82 -27.66 32.64 -5.43
CA GLU A 82 -28.85 33.37 -5.90
C GLU A 82 -29.32 32.88 -7.28
N HIS A 83 -28.38 32.36 -8.08
CA HIS A 83 -28.66 31.78 -9.39
C HIS A 83 -28.75 30.25 -9.32
N ARG A 84 -29.50 29.66 -10.26
CA ARG A 84 -29.51 28.21 -10.51
C ARG A 84 -29.06 27.94 -11.95
N PRO A 85 -28.02 27.13 -12.17
CA PRO A 85 -27.19 26.44 -11.16
C PRO A 85 -26.39 27.42 -10.30
N ALA A 86 -25.99 26.96 -9.11
CA ALA A 86 -25.10 27.76 -8.27
C ALA A 86 -23.75 27.94 -8.98
N ARG A 87 -23.12 29.11 -8.82
CA ARG A 87 -21.88 29.45 -9.53
C ARG A 87 -20.87 30.13 -8.62
N LEU A 88 -19.59 29.97 -8.95
CA LEU A 88 -18.54 30.85 -8.45
C LEU A 88 -18.64 32.18 -9.19
N LEU A 89 -18.48 33.28 -8.45
CA LEU A 89 -18.25 34.58 -9.05
C LEU A 89 -16.78 34.68 -9.48
N ASP A 90 -16.51 35.46 -10.51
CA ASP A 90 -15.16 35.84 -10.88
C ASP A 90 -14.63 36.96 -9.95
N GLU A 91 -13.32 37.14 -9.89
CA GLU A 91 -12.67 38.05 -8.93
C GLU A 91 -13.04 39.53 -9.15
N ASP A 92 -13.37 39.90 -10.39
CA ASP A 92 -13.85 41.21 -10.79
C ASP A 92 -15.33 41.45 -10.45
N GLU A 93 -16.11 40.39 -10.21
CA GLU A 93 -17.51 40.47 -9.79
C GLU A 93 -17.69 40.67 -8.28
N LEU A 94 -16.63 40.47 -7.50
CA LEU A 94 -16.64 40.59 -6.04
C LEU A 94 -16.46 42.05 -5.59
N THR A 95 -17.28 42.46 -4.63
CA THR A 95 -17.08 43.75 -3.93
C THR A 95 -15.85 43.68 -3.02
N ASP A 96 -15.37 44.84 -2.58
CA ASP A 96 -14.22 44.90 -1.66
C ASP A 96 -14.49 44.18 -0.33
N GLU A 97 -15.75 44.22 0.15
CA GLU A 97 -16.16 43.48 1.34
C GLU A 97 -16.15 41.96 1.10
N GLU A 98 -16.58 41.51 -0.08
CA GLU A 98 -16.59 40.10 -0.45
C GLU A 98 -15.16 39.57 -0.66
N LYS A 99 -14.26 40.38 -1.23
CA LYS A 99 -12.83 40.06 -1.35
C LYS A 99 -12.17 39.91 0.02
N ALA A 100 -12.43 40.85 0.92
CA ALA A 100 -11.93 40.76 2.29
C ALA A 100 -12.46 39.50 3.02
N ALA A 101 -13.74 39.15 2.81
CA ALA A 101 -14.31 37.91 3.36
C ALA A 101 -13.69 36.65 2.73
N GLU A 102 -13.44 36.65 1.41
CA GLU A 102 -12.75 35.56 0.71
C GLU A 102 -11.33 35.38 1.26
N GLU A 103 -10.56 36.45 1.42
CA GLU A 103 -9.19 36.39 1.96
C GLU A 103 -9.17 35.79 3.38
N VAL A 104 -10.08 36.22 4.25
CA VAL A 104 -10.19 35.69 5.62
C VAL A 104 -10.54 34.20 5.60
N LEU A 105 -11.53 33.80 4.80
CA LEU A 105 -11.93 32.39 4.67
C LEU A 105 -10.82 31.55 4.04
N HIS A 106 -10.13 32.07 3.03
CA HIS A 106 -9.05 31.38 2.35
C HIS A 106 -7.86 31.16 3.29
N ALA A 107 -7.50 32.17 4.08
CA ALA A 107 -6.45 32.05 5.09
C ALA A 107 -6.80 31.01 6.17
N GLU A 108 -8.05 30.99 6.67
CA GLU A 108 -8.46 30.01 7.67
C GLU A 108 -8.57 28.59 7.11
N LEU A 109 -9.08 28.43 5.88
CA LEU A 109 -9.09 27.15 5.18
C LEU A 109 -7.67 26.65 4.87
N GLY A 110 -6.78 27.55 4.50
CA GLY A 110 -5.35 27.30 4.33
C GLY A 110 -4.72 26.82 5.63
N ARG A 111 -4.95 27.51 6.76
CA ARG A 111 -4.47 27.10 8.08
C ARG A 111 -4.99 25.72 8.50
N LEU A 112 -6.27 25.43 8.27
CA LEU A 112 -6.88 24.14 8.59
C LEU A 112 -6.41 23.01 7.66
N ARG A 113 -6.13 23.33 6.39
CA ARG A 113 -5.46 22.43 5.46
C ARG A 113 -4.02 22.18 5.89
N ASP A 114 -3.27 23.21 6.23
CA ASP A 114 -1.91 23.11 6.73
C ASP A 114 -1.87 22.34 8.05
N GLN A 115 -2.90 22.39 8.89
CA GLN A 115 -3.04 21.55 10.08
C GLN A 115 -3.43 20.11 9.78
N LEU A 116 -4.28 19.87 8.77
CA LEU A 116 -4.62 18.53 8.29
C LEU A 116 -3.41 17.87 7.61
N GLU A 117 -2.65 18.66 6.85
CA GLU A 117 -1.37 18.28 6.25
C GLU A 117 -0.34 18.11 7.37
N SER A 118 -0.08 19.10 8.24
CA SER A 118 0.89 18.95 9.35
C SER A 118 0.53 17.86 10.38
N GLY A 119 -0.76 17.56 10.54
CA GLY A 119 -1.28 16.44 11.35
C GLY A 119 -1.37 15.11 10.60
N GLY A 120 -0.99 15.08 9.31
CA GLY A 120 -1.12 13.93 8.40
C GLY A 120 0.07 13.64 7.46
N ALA A 121 1.03 14.55 7.26
CA ALA A 121 2.35 14.45 6.60
C ALA A 121 2.97 15.86 6.33
N PRO A 122 4.30 16.05 6.42
CA PRO A 122 4.96 17.35 6.58
C PRO A 122 4.97 18.24 5.33
N ALA A 123 4.96 19.56 5.56
CA ALA A 123 5.17 20.61 4.56
C ALA A 123 6.65 20.69 4.14
N GLY A 124 6.87 20.76 2.83
CA GLY A 124 8.19 20.76 2.20
C GLY A 124 8.62 19.34 1.86
N TYR A 125 8.82 19.05 0.57
CA TYR A 125 9.61 17.89 0.15
C TYR A 125 11.07 18.14 0.61
N THR A 126 11.35 17.94 1.89
CA THR A 126 12.61 17.33 2.28
C THR A 126 12.42 15.87 1.94
N SER A 127 13.20 15.37 0.98
CA SER A 127 13.18 13.95 0.70
C SER A 127 13.44 13.19 2.01
N PRO A 128 12.99 11.94 2.17
CA PRO A 128 13.42 11.15 3.32
C PRO A 128 14.95 11.07 3.44
N GLN A 129 15.69 11.35 2.36
CA GLN A 129 17.15 11.49 2.34
C GLN A 129 17.61 12.72 3.14
N ASP A 130 16.90 13.85 3.04
CA ASP A 130 17.25 15.08 3.75
C ASP A 130 16.96 15.01 5.25
N VAL A 131 15.89 14.30 5.65
CA VAL A 131 15.54 14.09 7.07
C VAL A 131 16.52 13.12 7.74
N LEU A 132 16.93 12.04 7.04
CA LEU A 132 17.92 11.10 7.54
C LEU A 132 19.34 11.71 7.55
N ALA A 133 19.70 12.52 6.55
CA ALA A 133 20.97 13.23 6.50
C ALA A 133 21.13 14.28 7.61
N GLN A 134 20.01 14.78 8.16
CA GLN A 134 19.98 15.71 9.30
C GLN A 134 19.80 15.01 10.66
N GLY A 135 19.79 13.66 10.69
CA GLY A 135 19.67 12.88 11.93
C GLY A 135 18.28 12.89 12.57
N GLY A 136 17.22 13.21 11.81
CA GLY A 136 15.84 13.23 12.29
C GLY A 136 15.13 11.86 12.24
N GLU A 137 14.30 11.56 13.24
CA GLU A 137 13.38 10.41 13.24
C GLU A 137 12.07 10.75 12.50
N ILE A 138 11.67 9.97 11.49
CA ILE A 138 10.33 10.10 10.87
C ILE A 138 9.35 9.17 11.58
N ARG A 139 8.48 9.73 12.43
CA ARG A 139 7.38 8.97 13.06
C ARG A 139 6.09 9.11 12.25
N LEU A 140 5.81 8.16 11.37
CA LEU A 140 4.45 7.96 10.85
C LEU A 140 3.63 7.26 11.95
N ASN A 141 2.57 7.92 12.45
CA ASN A 141 1.50 7.37 13.32
C ASN A 141 1.85 6.08 14.09
N ALA A 142 2.62 6.16 15.18
CA ALA A 142 2.84 5.19 16.28
C ALA A 142 2.94 3.65 16.03
N ARG A 143 2.72 3.17 14.81
CA ARG A 143 2.55 1.78 14.41
C ARG A 143 3.07 1.53 12.98
N ASP A 144 3.17 2.55 12.13
CA ASP A 144 3.67 2.43 10.76
C ASP A 144 5.10 2.99 10.64
N THR A 145 6.05 2.43 11.35
CA THR A 145 7.40 3.01 11.44
C THR A 145 8.15 2.93 10.10
N ILE A 146 8.36 4.08 9.43
CA ILE A 146 9.42 4.19 8.41
C ILE A 146 10.73 3.83 9.08
N GLY A 147 11.53 2.97 8.45
CA GLY A 147 12.80 2.54 9.03
C GLY A 147 12.64 1.48 10.13
N GLY A 148 11.58 0.66 10.09
CA GLY A 148 11.35 -0.43 11.04
C GLY A 148 10.64 -1.64 10.43
N GLY A 149 10.52 -2.70 11.23
CA GLY A 149 9.86 -3.95 10.85
C GLY A 149 10.73 -4.88 10.00
N THR A 150 10.15 -6.02 9.65
CA THR A 150 10.79 -7.10 8.90
C THR A 150 11.28 -6.63 7.53
N TRP A 151 10.63 -5.65 6.89
CA TRP A 151 11.05 -5.16 5.56
C TRP A 151 12.11 -4.06 5.59
N TYR A 152 12.54 -3.60 6.77
CA TYR A 152 13.63 -2.64 6.89
C TYR A 152 14.99 -3.34 6.94
N PHE A 153 15.97 -2.81 6.21
CA PHE A 153 17.31 -3.39 6.07
C PHE A 153 18.42 -2.53 6.70
N GLY A 154 18.05 -1.64 7.62
CA GLY A 154 18.98 -0.76 8.32
C GLY A 154 19.11 0.62 7.67
N PRO A 155 19.95 1.51 8.25
CA PRO A 155 20.00 2.92 7.87
C PRO A 155 20.65 3.18 6.51
N ASP A 156 21.61 2.33 6.08
CA ASP A 156 22.32 2.45 4.79
C ASP A 156 22.17 1.20 3.90
N PRO A 157 20.95 0.85 3.48
CA PRO A 157 20.72 -0.29 2.60
C PRO A 157 21.21 0.04 1.19
N THR A 158 22.39 -0.46 0.82
CA THR A 158 23.00 -0.11 -0.47
C THR A 158 22.18 -0.58 -1.67
N ARG A 159 21.58 -1.78 -1.60
CA ARG A 159 20.78 -2.37 -2.69
C ARG A 159 19.86 -3.48 -2.19
N ILE A 160 18.62 -3.47 -2.68
CA ILE A 160 17.61 -4.51 -2.45
C ILE A 160 17.15 -5.01 -3.83
N VAL A 161 17.21 -6.31 -4.07
CA VAL A 161 16.80 -6.92 -5.33
C VAL A 161 15.60 -7.84 -5.10
N ILE A 162 14.48 -7.48 -5.72
CA ILE A 162 13.29 -8.32 -5.84
C ILE A 162 13.53 -9.25 -7.03
N VAL A 163 13.54 -10.54 -6.77
CA VAL A 163 13.73 -11.59 -7.78
C VAL A 163 12.38 -12.25 -8.03
N CYS A 164 11.80 -11.98 -9.19
CA CYS A 164 10.57 -12.62 -9.65
C CYS A 164 10.89 -13.65 -10.74
N ALA A 165 10.18 -14.77 -10.77
CA ALA A 165 10.26 -15.65 -11.93
C ALA A 165 9.79 -14.95 -13.21
N ARG A 166 10.44 -15.28 -14.32
CA ARG A 166 9.94 -14.97 -15.65
C ARG A 166 9.07 -16.13 -16.12
N LEU A 167 7.85 -15.86 -16.56
CA LEU A 167 6.97 -16.88 -17.13
C LEU A 167 7.60 -17.52 -18.38
N PRO A 168 7.43 -18.83 -18.58
CA PRO A 168 7.65 -19.51 -19.86
C PRO A 168 6.92 -18.81 -21.01
N GLU A 169 7.46 -18.90 -22.23
CA GLU A 169 6.95 -18.12 -23.37
C GLU A 169 5.51 -18.45 -23.75
N ASP A 170 5.15 -19.72 -23.68
CA ASP A 170 3.82 -20.27 -23.92
C ASP A 170 2.76 -19.85 -22.88
N LEU A 171 3.20 -19.38 -21.71
CA LEU A 171 2.31 -18.91 -20.63
C LEU A 171 2.21 -17.38 -20.56
N ARG A 172 2.88 -16.64 -21.44
CA ARG A 172 2.88 -15.17 -21.42
C ARG A 172 1.66 -14.58 -22.15
N ALA A 173 1.23 -13.42 -21.69
CA ALA A 173 0.21 -12.63 -22.38
C ALA A 173 0.70 -12.10 -23.76
N PRO A 174 -0.20 -11.80 -24.71
CA PRO A 174 0.15 -11.38 -26.08
C PRO A 174 1.14 -10.21 -26.18
N TYR A 175 1.15 -9.28 -25.21
CA TYR A 175 2.00 -8.08 -25.22
C TYR A 175 3.29 -8.22 -24.38
N ALA A 176 3.67 -9.44 -23.99
CA ALA A 176 4.87 -9.66 -23.18
C ALA A 176 6.17 -9.73 -24.00
N HIS A 177 6.08 -9.72 -25.34
CA HIS A 177 7.25 -9.83 -26.22
C HIS A 177 7.83 -8.44 -26.56
N LYS A 178 9.16 -8.30 -26.49
CA LYS A 178 9.84 -6.99 -26.65
C LYS A 178 9.72 -6.37 -28.04
N SER A 179 9.45 -7.17 -29.06
CA SER A 179 9.25 -6.67 -30.42
C SER A 179 7.83 -6.17 -30.66
N ASP A 180 6.91 -6.43 -29.73
CA ASP A 180 5.54 -5.95 -29.82
C ASP A 180 5.51 -4.45 -29.54
N PRO A 181 4.85 -3.62 -30.37
CA PRO A 181 4.75 -2.18 -30.13
C PRO A 181 4.04 -1.84 -28.81
N ASP A 182 3.14 -2.69 -28.32
CA ASP A 182 2.41 -2.54 -27.06
C ASP A 182 3.10 -3.25 -25.89
N TYR A 183 4.41 -3.52 -26.01
CA TYR A 183 5.17 -4.32 -25.05
C TYR A 183 5.03 -3.85 -23.59
N VAL A 184 4.54 -4.76 -22.74
CA VAL A 184 4.46 -4.59 -21.29
C VAL A 184 5.39 -5.58 -20.59
N ARG A 185 6.51 -5.09 -20.06
CA ARG A 185 7.48 -5.92 -19.33
C ARG A 185 6.86 -6.71 -18.17
N ALA A 186 5.94 -6.09 -17.42
CA ALA A 186 5.33 -6.71 -16.25
C ALA A 186 4.53 -7.98 -16.60
N TYR A 187 4.06 -8.12 -17.84
CA TYR A 187 3.37 -9.33 -18.30
C TYR A 187 4.30 -10.55 -18.46
N THR A 188 5.60 -10.37 -18.21
CA THR A 188 6.56 -11.48 -18.12
C THR A 188 6.75 -12.01 -16.70
N TYR A 189 6.23 -11.32 -15.67
CA TYR A 189 6.43 -11.69 -14.27
C TYR A 189 5.40 -12.73 -13.83
N ALA A 190 5.86 -13.81 -13.20
CA ALA A 190 4.97 -14.86 -12.70
C ALA A 190 4.13 -14.41 -11.49
N ASP A 191 4.67 -13.50 -10.67
CA ASP A 191 4.05 -13.01 -9.43
C ASP A 191 3.92 -11.48 -9.45
N ALA A 192 3.32 -10.93 -10.52
CA ALA A 192 3.25 -9.48 -10.77
C ALA A 192 2.60 -8.69 -9.62
N ASP A 193 1.49 -9.20 -9.05
CA ASP A 193 0.79 -8.55 -7.92
C ASP A 193 1.71 -8.44 -6.69
N SER A 194 2.45 -9.51 -6.41
CA SER A 194 3.44 -9.55 -5.32
C SER A 194 4.59 -8.58 -5.55
N VAL A 195 5.07 -8.45 -6.79
CA VAL A 195 6.10 -7.47 -7.16
C VAL A 195 5.61 -6.05 -6.91
N ILE A 196 4.40 -5.70 -7.34
CA ILE A 196 3.83 -4.36 -7.19
C ILE A 196 3.71 -3.99 -5.72
N GLU A 197 3.10 -4.87 -4.93
CA GLU A 197 2.88 -4.67 -3.49
C GLU A 197 4.20 -4.48 -2.73
N ILE A 198 5.15 -5.41 -2.90
CA ILE A 198 6.40 -5.36 -2.14
C ILE A 198 7.31 -4.23 -2.60
N PHE A 199 7.33 -3.90 -3.89
CA PHE A 199 8.15 -2.79 -4.40
C PHE A 199 7.76 -1.46 -3.75
N GLY A 200 6.45 -1.18 -3.68
CA GLY A 200 5.95 0.02 -3.01
C GLY A 200 6.30 0.04 -1.53
N HIS A 201 6.10 -1.08 -0.83
CA HIS A 201 6.39 -1.17 0.60
C HIS A 201 7.88 -1.00 0.91
N LEU A 202 8.77 -1.68 0.17
CA LEU A 202 10.22 -1.59 0.36
C LEU A 202 10.74 -0.16 0.17
N ARG A 203 10.26 0.55 -0.86
CA ARG A 203 10.62 1.95 -1.10
C ARG A 203 10.10 2.87 0.00
N ALA A 204 8.95 2.55 0.60
CA ALA A 204 8.41 3.32 1.71
C ALA A 204 9.23 3.14 3.00
N VAL A 205 9.63 1.91 3.34
CA VAL A 205 10.35 1.63 4.59
C VAL A 205 11.87 1.72 4.47
N ASN A 206 12.42 1.69 3.24
CA ASN A 206 13.85 1.90 2.92
C ASN A 206 14.01 3.01 1.86
N PRO A 207 13.73 4.28 2.18
CA PRO A 207 13.60 5.32 1.17
C PRO A 207 14.90 5.63 0.42
N ILE A 208 16.06 5.34 1.01
CA ILE A 208 17.37 5.56 0.40
C ILE A 208 17.90 4.33 -0.37
N ALA A 209 17.23 3.17 -0.27
CA ALA A 209 17.67 1.96 -0.95
C ALA A 209 17.48 2.01 -2.46
N ASP A 210 18.46 1.52 -3.21
CA ASP A 210 18.32 1.12 -4.62
C ASP A 210 17.52 -0.19 -4.70
N VAL A 211 16.19 -0.09 -4.85
CA VAL A 211 15.28 -1.24 -5.00
C VAL A 211 15.12 -1.59 -6.47
N ARG A 212 15.51 -2.81 -6.86
CA ARG A 212 15.46 -3.28 -8.25
C ARG A 212 14.58 -4.50 -8.39
N ILE A 213 13.88 -4.60 -9.52
CA ILE A 213 13.16 -5.80 -9.92
C ILE A 213 13.99 -6.52 -10.99
N ARG A 214 14.31 -7.78 -10.74
CA ARG A 214 15.03 -8.67 -11.65
C ARG A 214 14.25 -9.94 -11.87
N THR A 215 14.26 -10.42 -13.10
CA THR A 215 13.91 -11.80 -13.38
C THR A 215 15.12 -12.70 -13.19
N HIS A 216 14.89 -13.98 -12.91
CA HIS A 216 15.98 -14.95 -12.70
C HIS A 216 17.01 -14.97 -13.87
N ASP A 217 16.58 -14.76 -15.11
CA ASP A 217 17.40 -14.72 -16.32
C ASP A 217 18.16 -13.39 -16.55
N LYS A 218 18.02 -12.44 -15.62
CA LYS A 218 18.63 -11.10 -15.67
C LYS A 218 19.42 -10.73 -14.42
N LEU A 219 19.61 -11.69 -13.50
CA LEU A 219 20.49 -11.51 -12.36
C LEU A 219 21.95 -11.49 -12.80
N THR A 220 22.74 -10.62 -12.18
CA THR A 220 24.20 -10.59 -12.29
C THR A 220 24.85 -11.07 -10.98
N ALA A 221 26.17 -11.32 -11.00
CA ALA A 221 26.91 -11.65 -9.78
C ALA A 221 26.73 -10.60 -8.68
N ASP A 222 26.75 -9.32 -9.03
CA ASP A 222 26.56 -8.21 -8.08
C ASP A 222 25.16 -8.18 -7.46
N ASP A 223 24.14 -8.63 -8.20
CA ASP A 223 22.78 -8.68 -7.66
C ASP A 223 22.71 -9.67 -6.48
N TYR A 224 23.43 -10.81 -6.53
CA TYR A 224 23.50 -11.79 -5.43
C TYR A 224 24.17 -11.28 -4.16
N HIS A 225 24.98 -10.22 -4.24
CA HIS A 225 25.61 -9.58 -3.08
C HIS A 225 24.70 -8.53 -2.39
N SER A 226 23.43 -8.44 -2.78
CA SER A 226 22.44 -7.49 -2.25
C SER A 226 21.51 -8.15 -1.22
N HIS A 227 20.60 -7.38 -0.60
CA HIS A 227 19.45 -8.01 0.06
C HIS A 227 18.53 -8.60 -1.02
N LEU A 228 18.18 -9.87 -0.89
CA LEU A 228 17.40 -10.60 -1.88
C LEU A 228 15.99 -10.89 -1.37
N ILE A 229 15.00 -10.63 -2.21
CA ILE A 229 13.60 -10.95 -1.93
C ILE A 229 13.13 -11.85 -3.08
N LEU A 230 13.03 -13.14 -2.81
CA LEU A 230 12.68 -14.14 -3.81
C LEU A 230 11.16 -14.35 -3.78
N LEU A 231 10.50 -14.02 -4.88
CA LEU A 231 9.07 -14.18 -5.06
C LEU A 231 8.78 -15.43 -5.90
N GLY A 232 7.78 -16.19 -5.47
CA GLY A 232 7.30 -17.36 -6.18
C GLY A 232 8.04 -18.64 -5.81
N GLY A 233 7.32 -19.74 -5.96
CA GLY A 233 7.80 -21.09 -5.67
C GLY A 233 8.81 -21.64 -6.68
N VAL A 234 9.16 -22.91 -6.47
CA VAL A 234 10.24 -23.61 -7.19
C VAL A 234 9.95 -23.96 -8.66
N ASP A 235 8.71 -23.79 -9.11
CA ASP A 235 8.28 -24.13 -10.48
C ASP A 235 8.98 -23.26 -11.53
N PHE A 236 8.85 -21.94 -11.40
CA PHE A 236 9.36 -20.96 -12.37
C PHE A 236 10.52 -20.13 -11.84
N ASN A 237 10.82 -20.21 -10.54
CA ASN A 237 11.94 -19.48 -9.93
C ASN A 237 13.10 -20.43 -9.58
N PRO A 238 14.06 -20.66 -10.50
CA PRO A 238 15.22 -21.51 -10.22
C PRO A 238 16.08 -20.96 -9.08
N VAL A 239 16.07 -19.63 -8.86
CA VAL A 239 16.82 -18.97 -7.78
C VAL A 239 16.19 -19.28 -6.43
N SER A 240 14.86 -19.24 -6.31
CA SER A 240 14.17 -19.69 -5.07
C SER A 240 14.54 -21.13 -4.73
N ARG A 241 14.57 -22.02 -5.73
CA ARG A 241 14.92 -23.44 -5.56
C ARG A 241 16.37 -23.62 -5.08
N GLU A 242 17.32 -22.97 -5.73
CA GLU A 242 18.74 -23.06 -5.37
C GLU A 242 19.01 -22.45 -3.98
N MET A 243 18.37 -21.32 -3.67
CA MET A 243 18.52 -20.66 -2.38
C MET A 243 17.96 -21.52 -1.24
N ALA A 244 16.78 -22.11 -1.41
CA ALA A 244 16.20 -23.01 -0.41
C ALA A 244 17.12 -24.20 -0.10
N LEU A 245 17.78 -24.77 -1.12
CA LEU A 245 18.76 -25.86 -0.93
C LEU A 245 20.01 -25.42 -0.15
N ARG A 246 20.46 -24.18 -0.31
CA ARG A 246 21.64 -23.64 0.40
C ARG A 246 21.36 -23.25 1.84
N LEU A 247 20.10 -22.97 2.17
CA LEU A 247 19.67 -22.50 3.48
C LEU A 247 19.33 -23.64 4.47
N ASP A 248 19.29 -24.90 4.01
CA ASP A 248 18.95 -26.08 4.81
C ASP A 248 17.65 -25.92 5.64
N LEU A 249 16.59 -25.48 4.95
CA LEU A 249 15.32 -25.14 5.60
C LEU A 249 14.51 -26.40 5.97
N PRO A 250 13.71 -26.36 7.05
CA PRO A 250 12.87 -27.49 7.47
C PRO A 250 11.68 -27.75 6.53
N VAL A 251 11.45 -26.86 5.57
CA VAL A 251 10.36 -26.94 4.59
C VAL A 251 10.93 -27.23 3.21
N ARG A 252 10.42 -28.26 2.55
CA ARG A 252 10.69 -28.53 1.13
C ARG A 252 9.47 -28.20 0.30
N GLN A 253 9.66 -27.52 -0.83
CA GLN A 253 8.57 -27.29 -1.79
C GLN A 253 8.73 -28.24 -2.98
N HIS A 254 7.68 -29.00 -3.26
CA HIS A 254 7.62 -29.94 -4.38
C HIS A 254 6.88 -29.27 -5.54
N PRO A 255 7.46 -29.29 -6.76
CA PRO A 255 6.90 -28.60 -7.90
C PRO A 255 5.58 -29.22 -8.34
N ARG A 256 4.76 -28.43 -9.03
CA ARG A 256 3.55 -28.95 -9.67
C ARG A 256 3.92 -29.78 -10.91
N THR A 257 3.17 -30.85 -11.14
CA THR A 257 3.20 -31.58 -12.42
C THR A 257 2.08 -31.06 -13.33
N ASP A 258 2.33 -31.05 -14.64
CA ASP A 258 1.43 -30.46 -15.64
C ASP A 258 0.02 -31.06 -15.68
N LYS A 259 -0.19 -32.23 -15.07
CA LYS A 259 -1.46 -32.96 -15.13
C LYS A 259 -2.39 -32.65 -13.95
N ASP A 260 -1.84 -32.47 -12.75
CA ASP A 260 -2.65 -32.60 -11.54
C ASP A 260 -2.57 -31.39 -10.59
N TYR A 261 -1.76 -30.36 -10.90
CA TYR A 261 -1.53 -29.21 -9.99
C TYR A 261 -1.12 -29.63 -8.55
N GLY A 262 -0.69 -30.88 -8.38
CA GLY A 262 -0.54 -31.55 -7.08
C GLY A 262 0.76 -31.22 -6.35
N GLY A 263 1.33 -30.03 -6.59
CA GLY A 263 2.49 -29.57 -5.82
C GLY A 263 2.10 -29.33 -4.36
N TYR A 264 3.09 -29.42 -3.47
CA TYR A 264 2.88 -29.33 -2.03
C TYR A 264 4.13 -28.81 -1.32
N PHE A 265 3.95 -28.38 -0.07
CA PHE A 265 5.05 -28.21 0.86
C PHE A 265 5.15 -29.43 1.76
N GLU A 266 6.37 -29.86 2.09
CA GLU A 266 6.66 -31.00 2.97
C GLU A 266 7.42 -30.52 4.20
N VAL A 267 6.99 -30.98 5.38
CA VAL A 267 7.69 -30.81 6.66
C VAL A 267 7.65 -32.13 7.40
N ASP A 268 8.82 -32.69 7.74
CA ASP A 268 8.94 -33.97 8.46
C ASP A 268 8.09 -35.12 7.85
N GLY A 269 8.00 -35.16 6.52
CA GLY A 269 7.21 -36.14 5.77
C GLY A 269 5.70 -35.87 5.73
N HIS A 270 5.21 -34.77 6.30
CA HIS A 270 3.82 -34.33 6.18
C HIS A 270 3.63 -33.36 5.00
N GLU A 271 2.65 -33.64 4.16
CA GLU A 271 2.34 -32.84 2.97
C GLU A 271 1.25 -31.79 3.25
N TYR A 272 1.52 -30.53 2.88
CA TYR A 272 0.59 -29.42 2.92
C TYR A 272 0.24 -28.99 1.50
N LYS A 273 -1.03 -29.21 1.13
CA LYS A 273 -1.55 -28.99 -0.23
C LYS A 273 -2.51 -27.81 -0.29
N PRO A 274 -2.59 -27.11 -1.44
CA PRO A 274 -3.65 -26.15 -1.69
C PRO A 274 -5.00 -26.86 -1.80
N VAL A 275 -6.09 -26.12 -1.52
CA VAL A 275 -7.46 -26.60 -1.67
C VAL A 275 -8.07 -25.98 -2.92
N ILE A 276 -8.43 -26.83 -3.86
CA ILE A 276 -9.03 -26.45 -5.15
C ILE A 276 -10.42 -27.06 -5.21
N ASP A 277 -11.40 -26.24 -5.57
CA ASP A 277 -12.74 -26.69 -5.92
C ASP A 277 -12.83 -26.96 -7.42
N GLU A 278 -13.15 -28.19 -7.77
CA GLU A 278 -13.29 -28.66 -9.15
C GLU A 278 -14.76 -28.73 -9.53
N GLU A 279 -15.39 -27.56 -9.71
CA GLU A 279 -16.75 -27.49 -10.25
C GLU A 279 -16.76 -27.63 -11.78
N SER A 280 -17.92 -27.99 -12.33
CA SER A 280 -18.12 -28.27 -13.77
C SER A 280 -17.78 -27.10 -14.72
N SER A 281 -17.68 -25.85 -14.23
CA SER A 281 -17.38 -24.65 -15.02
C SER A 281 -15.93 -24.16 -14.91
N GLY A 282 -15.07 -24.82 -14.13
CA GLY A 282 -13.68 -24.42 -13.95
C GLY A 282 -13.13 -24.78 -12.57
N ARG A 283 -11.82 -24.55 -12.38
CA ARG A 283 -11.14 -24.80 -11.11
C ARG A 283 -11.02 -23.49 -10.32
N THR A 284 -11.45 -23.51 -9.07
CA THR A 284 -11.37 -22.34 -8.18
C THR A 284 -10.45 -22.65 -7.01
N LEU A 285 -9.42 -21.82 -6.81
CA LEU A 285 -8.55 -21.94 -5.64
C LEU A 285 -9.29 -21.39 -4.42
N LEU A 286 -9.50 -22.22 -3.39
CA LEU A 286 -10.12 -21.85 -2.12
C LEU A 286 -9.06 -21.52 -1.06
N GLU A 287 -8.00 -22.31 -1.01
CA GLU A 287 -6.88 -22.10 -0.09
C GLU A 287 -5.56 -22.40 -0.79
N ASP A 288 -4.59 -21.51 -0.60
CA ASP A 288 -3.20 -21.74 -0.98
C ASP A 288 -2.36 -22.05 0.27
N VAL A 289 -1.18 -22.60 0.06
CA VAL A 289 -0.16 -22.80 1.09
C VAL A 289 1.03 -21.92 0.75
N ALA A 290 1.54 -21.20 1.74
CA ALA A 290 2.66 -20.30 1.55
C ALA A 290 3.71 -20.47 2.65
N TYR A 291 4.95 -20.27 2.26
CA TYR A 291 6.12 -20.27 3.13
C TYR A 291 6.80 -18.91 3.08
N PHE A 292 6.94 -18.29 4.24
CA PHE A 292 7.73 -17.08 4.43
C PHE A 292 8.99 -17.46 5.20
N TYR A 293 10.15 -17.10 4.68
CA TYR A 293 11.43 -17.22 5.39
C TYR A 293 12.19 -15.91 5.32
N ARG A 294 12.91 -15.58 6.39
CA ARG A 294 13.90 -14.51 6.39
C ARG A 294 15.11 -14.94 7.19
N GLY A 295 16.31 -14.65 6.68
CA GLY A 295 17.57 -14.87 7.39
C GLY A 295 18.78 -14.32 6.64
N PRO A 296 20.02 -14.53 7.16
CA PRO A 296 21.24 -14.14 6.47
C PRO A 296 21.35 -14.81 5.09
N SER A 297 21.88 -14.07 4.11
CA SER A 297 22.15 -14.64 2.79
C SER A 297 23.35 -15.59 2.88
N PRO A 298 23.25 -16.83 2.34
CA PRO A 298 24.37 -17.76 2.31
C PRO A 298 25.46 -17.33 1.33
N ILE A 299 25.18 -16.34 0.47
CA ILE A 299 26.14 -15.78 -0.51
C ILE A 299 26.86 -14.56 0.09
N ASN A 300 26.16 -13.75 0.88
CA ASN A 300 26.72 -12.60 1.56
C ASN A 300 26.08 -12.45 2.95
N VAL A 301 26.76 -12.92 3.99
CA VAL A 301 26.25 -12.95 5.37
C VAL A 301 25.91 -11.56 5.95
N LYS A 302 26.41 -10.48 5.34
CA LYS A 302 26.04 -9.09 5.70
C LYS A 302 24.75 -8.61 5.02
N ARG A 303 24.07 -9.49 4.31
CA ARG A 303 22.83 -9.24 3.60
C ARG A 303 21.80 -10.28 3.99
N THR A 304 20.56 -10.00 3.64
CA THR A 304 19.41 -10.81 4.01
C THR A 304 18.87 -11.48 2.76
N VAL A 305 18.39 -12.70 2.91
CA VAL A 305 17.49 -13.32 1.94
C VAL A 305 16.12 -13.51 2.56
N THR A 306 15.08 -13.13 1.82
CA THR A 306 13.68 -13.33 2.19
C THR A 306 13.01 -14.15 1.10
N LEU A 307 12.37 -15.25 1.48
CA LEU A 307 11.58 -16.09 0.58
C LEU A 307 10.10 -15.81 0.81
N CYS A 308 9.37 -15.55 -0.27
CA CYS A 308 7.91 -15.47 -0.27
C CYS A 308 7.43 -16.49 -1.31
N ASN A 309 7.17 -17.71 -0.87
CA ASN A 309 6.79 -18.81 -1.75
C ASN A 309 5.32 -19.15 -1.53
N GLY A 310 4.55 -19.28 -2.60
CA GLY A 310 3.24 -19.94 -2.61
C GLY A 310 3.23 -21.19 -3.48
N MET A 311 2.20 -22.03 -3.36
CA MET A 311 1.93 -23.04 -4.39
C MET A 311 1.35 -22.41 -5.66
N PHE A 312 0.57 -21.34 -5.50
CA PHE A 312 0.15 -20.46 -6.60
C PHE A 312 0.53 -19.00 -6.31
N GLY A 313 0.34 -18.13 -7.30
CA GLY A 313 0.60 -16.69 -7.15
C GLY A 313 -0.20 -16.05 -6.02
N ARG A 314 -1.38 -16.61 -5.67
CA ARG A 314 -2.20 -16.16 -4.53
C ARG A 314 -1.51 -16.40 -3.20
N GLY A 315 -0.79 -17.51 -3.04
CA GLY A 315 0.03 -17.84 -1.87
C GLY A 315 1.26 -16.95 -1.76
N THR A 316 1.99 -16.73 -2.87
CA THR A 316 3.11 -15.77 -2.92
C THR A 316 2.64 -14.39 -2.48
N TYR A 317 1.51 -13.95 -3.01
CA TYR A 317 0.92 -12.65 -2.69
C TYR A 317 0.48 -12.57 -1.23
N GLY A 318 -0.12 -13.63 -0.69
CA GLY A 318 -0.45 -13.74 0.73
C GLY A 318 0.77 -13.63 1.64
N ALA A 319 1.90 -14.24 1.26
CA ALA A 319 3.15 -14.15 2.01
C ALA A 319 3.73 -12.74 2.06
N VAL A 320 3.64 -11.99 0.95
CA VAL A 320 3.99 -10.57 0.91
C VAL A 320 3.03 -9.77 1.80
N ARG A 321 1.71 -9.92 1.56
CA ARG A 321 0.68 -9.14 2.26
C ARG A 321 0.67 -9.31 3.77
N ALA A 322 1.08 -10.47 4.27
CA ALA A 322 1.17 -10.71 5.71
C ALA A 322 1.98 -9.64 6.45
N LEU A 323 2.94 -8.99 5.78
CA LEU A 323 3.80 -7.96 6.38
C LEU A 323 3.76 -6.60 5.64
N THR A 324 2.96 -6.46 4.58
CA THR A 324 2.79 -5.17 3.88
C THR A 324 1.41 -4.53 4.09
N ASP A 325 0.38 -5.35 4.30
CA ASP A 325 -1.01 -4.91 4.50
C ASP A 325 -1.17 -4.11 5.80
N ARG A 326 -1.72 -2.90 5.71
CA ARG A 326 -1.88 -2.00 6.87
C ARG A 326 -2.71 -2.58 8.02
N GLY A 327 -3.73 -3.39 7.72
CA GLY A 327 -4.60 -3.99 8.72
C GLY A 327 -3.99 -5.18 9.46
N PHE A 328 -2.93 -5.79 8.91
CA PHE A 328 -2.36 -7.04 9.41
C PHE A 328 -0.88 -6.95 9.75
N ARG A 329 -0.09 -6.12 9.06
CA ARG A 329 1.36 -6.08 9.21
C ARG A 329 1.81 -5.84 10.64
N ASN A 330 1.22 -4.87 11.34
CA ASN A 330 1.70 -4.48 12.67
C ASN A 330 1.49 -5.60 13.70
N ARG A 331 0.34 -6.28 13.66
CA ARG A 331 0.08 -7.42 14.54
C ARG A 331 0.88 -8.67 14.17
N ASN A 332 1.17 -8.87 12.88
CA ASN A 332 2.03 -9.96 12.43
C ASN A 332 3.50 -9.70 12.81
N GLU A 333 3.98 -8.46 12.74
CA GLU A 333 5.30 -8.04 13.26
C GLU A 333 5.38 -8.24 14.78
N GLU A 334 4.37 -7.81 15.54
CA GLU A 334 4.29 -8.07 16.99
C GLU A 334 4.31 -9.58 17.30
N TYR A 335 3.62 -10.38 16.48
CA TYR A 335 3.66 -11.83 16.59
C TYR A 335 5.06 -12.39 16.36
N LEU A 336 5.71 -12.00 15.27
CA LEU A 336 7.09 -12.41 14.95
C LEU A 336 8.05 -12.05 16.09
N GLN A 337 7.99 -10.82 16.57
CA GLN A 337 8.85 -10.35 17.66
C GLN A 337 8.63 -11.15 18.95
N LYS A 338 7.36 -11.47 19.28
CA LYS A 338 7.04 -12.29 20.44
C LYS A 338 7.50 -13.75 20.28
N ARG A 339 7.37 -14.31 19.07
CA ARG A 339 7.61 -15.73 18.80
C ARG A 339 9.08 -16.08 18.57
N PHE A 340 9.80 -15.23 17.84
CA PHE A 340 11.18 -15.49 17.41
C PHE A 340 12.19 -14.55 18.07
N GLY A 341 11.72 -13.44 18.67
CA GLY A 341 12.58 -12.53 19.41
C GLY A 341 13.77 -12.05 18.57
N PRO A 342 15.01 -12.15 19.07
CA PRO A 342 16.21 -11.70 18.36
C PRO A 342 16.77 -12.73 17.36
N ALA A 343 16.04 -13.81 17.03
CA ALA A 343 16.54 -14.82 16.11
C ALA A 343 16.91 -14.20 14.75
N GLU A 344 18.11 -14.48 14.27
CA GLU A 344 18.61 -13.94 12.99
C GLU A 344 17.86 -14.53 11.78
N SER A 345 17.27 -15.71 11.95
CA SER A 345 16.48 -16.40 10.93
C SER A 345 15.16 -16.92 11.50
N PHE A 346 14.11 -16.84 10.72
CA PHE A 346 12.82 -17.46 11.02
C PHE A 346 12.09 -17.87 9.74
N GLY A 347 11.18 -18.82 9.88
CA GLY A 347 10.30 -19.29 8.83
C GLY A 347 8.92 -19.63 9.36
N ILE A 348 7.88 -19.34 8.58
CA ILE A 348 6.50 -19.75 8.86
C ILE A 348 5.92 -20.38 7.61
N LEU A 349 5.40 -21.60 7.74
CA LEU A 349 4.52 -22.22 6.74
C LEU A 349 3.08 -21.97 7.18
N PHE A 350 2.23 -21.46 6.29
CA PHE A 350 0.88 -21.05 6.63
C PHE A 350 -0.09 -21.18 5.46
N ARG A 351 -1.38 -21.14 5.80
CA ARG A 351 -2.51 -21.11 4.88
C ARG A 351 -2.77 -19.69 4.40
N VAL A 352 -3.12 -19.56 3.13
CA VAL A 352 -3.62 -18.33 2.53
C VAL A 352 -5.04 -18.58 2.01
N THR A 353 -6.03 -17.95 2.63
CA THR A 353 -7.43 -18.10 2.21
C THR A 353 -7.71 -17.25 0.97
N VAL A 354 -8.46 -17.80 0.03
CA VAL A 354 -8.97 -17.10 -1.15
C VAL A 354 -10.48 -17.02 -1.07
N MET A 355 -11.03 -15.81 -1.08
CA MET A 355 -12.47 -15.55 -0.98
C MET A 355 -12.94 -14.85 -2.23
N ALA A 356 -13.87 -15.47 -2.97
CA ALA A 356 -14.39 -14.93 -4.23
C ALA A 356 -13.29 -14.51 -5.23
N GLY A 357 -12.20 -15.29 -5.29
CA GLY A 357 -11.04 -15.01 -6.16
C GLY A 357 -10.02 -14.02 -5.59
N GLU A 358 -10.29 -13.40 -4.43
CA GLU A 358 -9.42 -12.44 -3.76
C GLU A 358 -8.56 -13.10 -2.69
N THR A 359 -7.26 -12.77 -2.65
CA THR A 359 -6.37 -13.20 -1.56
C THR A 359 -6.70 -12.46 -0.28
N VAL A 360 -7.07 -13.20 0.76
CA VAL A 360 -7.22 -12.68 2.12
C VAL A 360 -5.85 -12.65 2.79
N THR A 361 -5.51 -11.53 3.43
CA THR A 361 -4.24 -11.38 4.14
C THR A 361 -4.13 -12.41 5.28
N PRO A 362 -3.07 -13.23 5.32
CA PRO A 362 -2.86 -14.19 6.41
C PRO A 362 -2.67 -13.48 7.76
N ASP A 363 -3.45 -13.91 8.74
CA ASP A 363 -3.29 -13.51 10.14
C ASP A 363 -2.45 -14.54 10.87
N TRP A 364 -1.19 -14.20 11.16
CA TRP A 364 -0.26 -15.08 11.85
C TRP A 364 -0.48 -15.10 13.35
N THR A 365 -1.39 -14.30 13.91
CA THR A 365 -1.78 -14.44 15.32
C THR A 365 -2.72 -15.65 15.54
N VAL A 366 -3.36 -16.14 14.48
CA VAL A 366 -4.33 -17.24 14.54
C VAL A 366 -3.66 -18.59 14.27
N ALA A 367 -3.63 -19.47 15.28
CA ALA A 367 -2.92 -20.76 15.22
C ALA A 367 -3.33 -21.65 14.04
N ARG A 368 -4.62 -21.74 13.72
CA ARG A 368 -5.12 -22.58 12.61
C ARG A 368 -4.58 -22.19 11.23
N ASN A 369 -4.08 -20.96 11.10
CA ASN A 369 -3.51 -20.48 9.84
C ASN A 369 -2.05 -20.92 9.68
N ARG A 370 -1.37 -21.35 10.74
CA ARG A 370 0.05 -21.71 10.71
C ARG A 370 0.22 -23.22 10.77
N PHE A 371 1.06 -23.74 9.90
CA PHE A 371 1.41 -25.16 9.79
C PHE A 371 2.78 -25.46 10.43
N LEU A 372 3.73 -24.54 10.29
CA LEU A 372 5.07 -24.63 10.90
C LEU A 372 5.53 -23.24 11.34
N GLU A 373 6.29 -23.21 12.44
CA GLU A 373 7.01 -22.03 12.92
C GLU A 373 8.43 -22.45 13.29
N TRP A 374 9.43 -21.96 12.56
CA TRP A 374 10.84 -22.32 12.76
C TRP A 374 11.69 -21.07 13.04
N PRO A 375 12.68 -21.13 13.96
CA PRO A 375 12.99 -22.27 14.84
C PRO A 375 11.87 -22.53 15.86
N ASP A 376 11.84 -23.73 16.45
CA ASP A 376 10.94 -24.04 17.56
C ASP A 376 11.10 -23.04 18.71
N ALA A 377 10.03 -22.84 19.49
CA ALA A 377 10.12 -21.98 20.65
C ALA A 377 11.08 -22.63 21.66
N GLY A 378 12.18 -21.94 21.94
CA GLY A 378 13.18 -22.36 22.92
C GLY A 378 12.69 -22.33 24.36
#